data_AF-A0A5P8M594-F1
#
_entry.id   AF-A0A5P8M594-F1
#
_cell.length_a   1.000
_cell.length_b   1.000
_cell.length_c   1.000
_cell.angle_alpha   90.00
_cell.angle_beta   90.00
_cell.angle_gamma   90.00
#
_symmetry.space_group_name_H-M   'P 1'
#
loop_
_entity.id
_entity.type
_entity.pdbx_description
1 polymer ?
#
loop_
_entity_poly.entity_id
_entity_poly.type
_entity_poly.pdbx_seq_one_letter_code
_entity_poly.pdbx_strand_id
1 'polypeptide(L)' 'MPEEKLVQQAEAVTKQIKIALIERDVTQRRLSVIIGELPQQVSRAINGGMDPKSRRIRQKIYKVLKMEESE' A
#
# COMPACT_ATOMS: atom_id res chain seq x y z
N MET A 1 8.86 -0.72 23.10
CA MET A 1 7.78 0.23 23.45
C MET A 1 6.61 0.11 22.46
N PRO A 2 5.38 0.55 22.79
CA PRO A 2 4.23 0.46 21.89
C PRO A 2 4.45 1.14 20.53
N GLU A 3 5.20 2.24 20.52
CA GLU A 3 5.53 2.99 19.29
C GLU A 3 6.41 2.19 18.32
N GLU A 4 7.39 1.45 18.83
CA GLU A 4 8.26 0.58 18.00
C GLU A 4 7.46 -0.50 17.28
N LYS A 5 6.45 -1.08 17.95
CA LYS A 5 5.58 -2.10 17.34
C LYS A 5 4.77 -1.52 16.17
N LEU A 6 4.29 -0.28 16.30
CA LEU A 6 3.53 0.40 15.25
C LEU A 6 4.41 0.71 14.02
N VAL A 7 5.65 1.16 14.25
CA VAL A 7 6.61 1.41 13.17
C VAL A 7 6.94 0.11 12.42
N GLN A 8 7.22 -0.97 13.15
CA GLN A 8 7.51 -2.28 12.54
C GLN A 8 6.34 -2.81 11.70
N GLN A 9 5.10 -2.66 12.17
CA GLN A 9 3.92 -3.06 11.41
C GLN A 9 3.73 -2.22 10.13
N ALA A 10 3.96 -0.90 10.21
CA ALA A 10 3.88 -0.03 9.04
C ALA A 10 4.96 -0.37 7.99
N GLU A 11 6.18 -0.70 8.43
CA GLU A 11 7.25 -1.17 7.57
C GLU A 11 6.93 -2.51 6.92
N ALA A 12 6.34 -3.45 7.66
CA ALA A 12 5.94 -4.75 7.14
C ALA A 12 4.92 -4.60 6.00
N VAL A 13 3.87 -3.80 6.21
CA VAL A 13 2.87 -3.50 5.17
C VAL A 13 3.52 -2.86 3.93
N THR A 14 4.43 -1.91 4.14
CA THR A 14 5.16 -1.25 3.05
C THR A 14 5.96 -2.28 2.23
N LYS A 15 6.67 -3.19 2.90
CA LYS A 15 7.45 -4.25 2.25
C LYS A 15 6.55 -5.20 1.47
N GLN A 16 5.45 -5.66 2.06
CA GLN A 16 4.49 -6.56 1.41
C GLN A 16 3.93 -5.95 0.12
N ILE A 17 3.51 -4.67 0.16
CA ILE A 17 3.01 -3.99 -1.05
C ILE A 17 4.10 -3.90 -2.12
N LYS A 18 5.34 -3.55 -1.75
CA LYS A 18 6.44 -3.45 -2.70
C LYS A 18 6.79 -4.79 -3.34
N ILE A 19 6.79 -5.87 -2.58
CA ILE A 19 7.00 -7.24 -3.09
C ILE A 19 5.88 -7.61 -4.06
N ALA A 20 4.62 -7.41 -3.67
CA ALA A 20 3.46 -7.73 -4.51
C ALA A 20 3.40 -6.92 -5.83
N LEU A 21 3.96 -5.71 -5.84
CA LEU A 21 4.14 -4.92 -7.06
C LEU A 21 5.18 -5.55 -8.00
N ILE A 22 6.30 -6.02 -7.46
CA ILE A 22 7.37 -6.67 -8.23
C ILE A 22 6.87 -8.00 -8.80
N GLU A 23 6.22 -8.83 -7.98
CA GLU A 23 5.69 -10.13 -8.39
C GLU A 23 4.67 -10.04 -9.54
N ARG A 24 4.01 -8.90 -9.69
CA ARG A 24 2.99 -8.65 -10.72
C ARG A 24 3.47 -7.78 -11.87
N ASP A 25 4.74 -7.39 -11.89
CA ASP A 25 5.31 -6.45 -12.86
C ASP A 25 4.49 -5.13 -12.95
N VAL A 26 4.02 -4.64 -11.80
CA VAL A 26 3.22 -3.40 -11.71
C VAL A 26 4.05 -2.29 -11.09
N THR A 27 4.24 -1.19 -11.82
CA THR A 27 4.86 0.02 -11.28
C THR A 27 3.87 0.82 -10.42
N GLN A 28 4.37 1.59 -9.44
CA GLN A 28 3.50 2.50 -8.65
C GLN A 28 2.76 3.53 -9.54
N ARG A 29 3.39 3.97 -10.63
CA ARG A 29 2.74 4.84 -11.63
C ARG A 29 1.56 4.11 -12.28
N ARG A 30 1.76 2.87 -12.75
CA ARG A 30 0.67 2.08 -13.33
C ARG A 30 -0.43 1.79 -12.31
N LEU A 31 -0.06 1.44 -11.08
CA LEU A 31 -0.99 1.26 -9.97
C LEU A 31 -1.85 2.50 -9.75
N SER A 32 -1.25 3.70 -9.75
CA SER A 32 -1.97 4.97 -9.57
C SER A 32 -3.04 5.20 -10.63
N VAL A 33 -2.76 4.82 -11.88
CA VAL A 33 -3.74 4.86 -12.99
C VAL A 33 -4.85 3.83 -12.76
N ILE A 34 -4.51 2.60 -12.36
CA ILE A 34 -5.48 1.52 -12.12
C ILE A 34 -6.48 1.91 -11.01
N ILE A 35 -6.02 2.53 -9.92
CA ILE A 35 -6.87 2.87 -8.77
C ILE A 35 -7.48 4.28 -8.83
N GLY A 36 -7.16 5.04 -9.88
CA GLY A 36 -7.66 6.39 -10.11
C GLY A 36 -7.18 7.42 -9.09
N GLU A 37 -5.92 7.34 -8.67
CA GLU A 37 -5.33 8.23 -7.66
C GLU A 37 -4.03 8.87 -8.18
N LEU A 38 -3.58 9.95 -7.55
CA LEU A 38 -2.32 10.60 -7.93
C LEU A 38 -1.11 9.78 -7.47
N PRO A 39 -0.01 9.70 -8.25
CA PRO A 39 1.21 8.98 -7.86
C PRO A 39 1.76 9.37 -6.48
N GLN A 40 1.66 10.65 -6.12
CA GLN A 40 2.10 11.16 -4.82
C GLN A 40 1.24 10.63 -3.66
N GLN A 41 -0.07 10.49 -3.89
CA GLN A 41 -1.00 9.95 -2.89
C GLN A 41 -0.81 8.44 -2.72
N VAL A 42 -0.55 7.73 -3.83
CA VAL A 42 -0.19 6.30 -3.80
C VAL A 42 1.11 6.09 -3.03
N SER A 43 2.16 6.85 -3.34
CA SER A 43 3.45 6.76 -2.64
C SER A 43 3.30 7.03 -1.14
N ARG A 44 2.55 8.08 -0.75
CA ARG A 44 2.26 8.37 0.66
C ARG A 44 1.51 7.23 1.34
N ALA A 45 0.50 6.67 0.69
CA ALA A 45 -0.29 5.57 1.25
C ALA A 45 0.55 4.31 1.46
N ILE A 46 1.45 3.99 0.53
CA ILE A 46 2.39 2.86 0.61
C ILE A 46 3.39 3.08 1.75
N ASN A 47 3.92 4.28 1.92
CA ASN A 47 4.90 4.61 2.97
C ASN A 47 4.27 4.95 4.33
N GLY A 48 3.08 4.41 4.64
CA GLY A 48 2.51 4.50 5.99
C GLY A 48 1.68 5.76 6.28
N GLY A 49 1.19 6.48 5.27
CA GLY A 49 0.27 7.60 5.48
C GLY A 49 -0.93 7.21 6.36
N MET A 50 -1.17 7.96 7.43
CA MET A 50 -2.19 7.64 8.44
C MET A 50 -3.55 8.31 8.21
N ASP A 51 -3.61 9.29 7.29
CA ASP A 51 -4.81 10.02 6.97
C ASP A 51 -5.89 9.10 6.35
N PRO A 52 -7.18 9.49 6.45
CA PRO A 52 -8.28 8.66 5.93
C PRO A 52 -8.16 8.35 4.44
N LYS A 53 -7.57 9.24 3.64
CA LYS A 53 -7.38 9.01 2.20
C LYS A 53 -6.31 7.95 1.97
N SER A 54 -5.17 8.02 2.65
CA SER A 54 -4.11 6.99 2.58
C SER A 54 -4.63 5.60 2.95
N ARG A 55 -5.51 5.50 3.96
CA ARG A 55 -6.16 4.22 4.32
C ARG A 55 -7.05 3.66 3.19
N ARG A 56 -7.88 4.50 2.57
CA ARG A 56 -8.71 4.09 1.42
C ARG A 56 -7.87 3.67 0.23
N ILE A 57 -6.77 4.38 -0.04
CA ILE A 57 -5.84 4.02 -1.12
C ILE A 57 -5.23 2.64 -0.86
N ARG A 58 -4.76 2.34 0.35
CA ARG A 58 -4.24 1.00 0.68
C ARG A 58 -5.28 -0.11 0.46
N GLN A 59 -6.54 0.11 0.82
CA GLN A 59 -7.61 -0.85 0.53
C GLN A 59 -7.77 -1.11 -0.97
N LYS A 60 -7.73 -0.07 -1.81
CA LYS A 60 -7.73 -0.25 -3.28
C LYS A 60 -6.50 -1.04 -3.76
N ILE A 61 -5.33 -0.75 -3.20
CA ILE A 61 -4.08 -1.45 -3.53
C ILE A 61 -4.19 -2.93 -3.18
N TYR A 62 -4.70 -3.27 -1.99
CA TYR A 62 -4.88 -4.67 -1.59
C TYR A 62 -5.78 -5.44 -2.53
N LYS A 63 -6.88 -4.83 -3.00
CA LYS A 63 -7.77 -5.43 -4.01
C LYS A 63 -7.07 -5.68 -5.34
N VAL A 64 -6.36 -4.67 -5.87
CA VAL A 64 -5.65 -4.78 -7.15
C VAL A 64 -4.53 -5.81 -7.08
N LEU A 65 -3.81 -5.83 -5.96
CA LEU A 65 -2.71 -6.76 -5.72
C LEU A 65 -3.17 -8.07 -5.08
N LYS A 66 -4.49 -8.35 -5.02
CA LYS A 66 -5.05 -9.58 -4.42
C LYS A 66 -4.35 -9.98 -3.11
N MET A 67 -4.11 -8.98 -2.25
CA MET A 67 -3.48 -9.12 -0.92
C MET A 67 -4.52 -9.23 0.18
N GLU A 68 -5.81 -9.12 -0.13
CA GLU A 68 -6.86 -9.48 0.82
C GLU A 68 -6.76 -10.99 1.05
N GLU A 69 -6.53 -11.39 2.32
CA GLU A 69 -6.62 -12.78 2.74
C GLU A 69 -7.99 -13.32 2.28
N SER A 70 -7.98 -14.35 1.44
CA SER A 70 -9.03 -15.36 1.52
C SER A 70 -8.96 -15.94 2.93
N GLU A 71 -10.09 -15.87 3.65
CA GLU A 71 -10.41 -16.43 4.98
C GLU A 71 -9.36 -17.28 5.70
#